data_AF-A0AAD9B447-F1
#
_entry.id   AF-A0AAD9B447-F1
#
_cell.length_a   1.000
_cell.length_b   1.000
_cell.length_c   1.000
_cell.angle_alpha   90.00
_cell.angle_beta   90.00
_cell.angle_gamma   90.00
#
_symmetry.space_group_name_H-M   'P 1'
#
loop_
_entity.id
_entity.type
_entity.pdbx_description
1 polymer ?
#
loop_
_entity_poly.entity_id
_entity_poly.type
_entity_poly.pdbx_seq_one_letter_code
_entity_poly.pdbx_strand_id
1 'polypeptide(L)'
;MEHRASQEANTELTGAKEEILTAISSLKSEFSNRLEEILTAVEETRKDLTDCTERITQAEVHKFVDMETRSGLNNLRVVNLPEGAEAPDTCSFLEGWIPEALDLGPLRCPIVMERVRRAEERQQYSTENFDNEMSEP
;
A
#
# COMPACT_ATOMS: atom_id res chain seq x y z
N MET A 1 49.46 -36.97 -56.46
CA MET A 1 48.47 -37.54 -55.51
C MET A 1 48.24 -36.59 -54.34
N GLU A 2 49.27 -35.87 -53.87
CA GLU A 2 49.20 -34.91 -52.75
C GLU A 2 48.27 -33.70 -52.98
N HIS A 3 48.25 -33.11 -54.18
CA HIS A 3 47.38 -31.96 -54.48
C HIS A 3 45.88 -32.21 -54.29
N ARG A 4 45.43 -33.47 -54.41
CA ARG A 4 44.01 -33.83 -54.31
C ARG A 4 43.56 -33.95 -52.85
N ALA A 5 44.42 -34.49 -51.98
CA ALA A 5 44.17 -34.58 -50.54
C ALA A 5 44.16 -33.20 -49.86
N SER A 6 45.04 -32.28 -50.28
CA SER A 6 45.02 -30.90 -49.76
C SER A 6 43.77 -30.11 -50.16
N GLN A 7 43.14 -30.45 -51.28
CA GLN A 7 41.94 -29.75 -51.77
C GLN A 7 40.66 -30.28 -51.11
N GLU A 8 40.59 -31.58 -50.81
CA GLU A 8 39.53 -32.21 -50.01
C GLU A 8 39.55 -31.71 -48.55
N ALA A 9 40.72 -31.63 -47.91
CA ALA A 9 40.85 -31.10 -46.55
C ALA A 9 40.43 -29.62 -46.45
N ASN A 10 40.71 -28.81 -47.48
CA ASN A 10 40.34 -27.40 -47.49
C ASN A 10 38.84 -27.20 -47.73
N THR A 11 38.19 -28.11 -48.46
CA THR A 11 36.73 -28.08 -48.68
C THR A 11 35.95 -28.54 -47.44
N GLU A 12 36.44 -29.56 -46.72
CA GLU A 12 35.90 -29.96 -45.41
C GLU A 12 36.02 -28.84 -44.36
N LEU A 13 37.18 -28.19 -44.28
CA LEU A 13 37.40 -27.08 -43.36
C LEU A 13 36.47 -25.89 -43.65
N THR A 14 36.21 -25.59 -44.92
CA THR A 14 35.24 -24.54 -45.30
C THR A 14 33.81 -24.93 -44.93
N GLY A 15 33.41 -26.19 -45.11
CA GLY A 15 32.08 -26.67 -44.72
C GLY A 15 31.85 -26.57 -43.21
N ALA A 16 32.82 -27.03 -42.40
CA ALA A 16 32.76 -26.94 -40.94
C ALA A 16 32.65 -25.48 -40.45
N LYS A 17 33.34 -24.54 -41.11
CA LYS A 17 33.25 -23.11 -40.80
C LYS A 17 31.85 -22.55 -41.07
N GLU A 18 31.23 -22.95 -42.18
CA GLU A 18 29.88 -22.53 -42.55
C GLU A 18 28.84 -23.05 -41.55
N GLU A 19 28.97 -24.31 -41.11
CA GLU A 19 28.11 -24.91 -40.08
C GLU A 19 28.25 -24.18 -38.75
N ILE A 20 29.48 -23.86 -38.32
CA ILE A 20 29.73 -23.09 -37.09
C ILE A 20 29.11 -21.70 -37.19
N LEU A 21 29.30 -20.99 -38.30
CA LEU A 21 28.71 -19.66 -38.51
C LEU A 21 27.17 -19.71 -38.49
N THR A 22 26.60 -20.77 -39.05
CA THR A 22 25.15 -21.00 -39.03
C THR A 22 24.66 -21.26 -37.60
N ALA A 23 25.36 -22.11 -36.85
CA ALA A 23 25.02 -22.40 -35.45
C ALA A 23 25.13 -21.15 -34.56
N ILE A 24 26.18 -20.34 -34.72
CA ILE A 24 26.36 -19.08 -34.00
C ILE A 24 25.23 -18.11 -34.33
N SER A 25 24.86 -18.00 -35.61
CA SER A 25 23.77 -17.11 -36.04
C SER A 25 22.42 -17.56 -35.48
N SER A 26 22.16 -18.87 -35.48
CA SER A 26 20.97 -19.45 -34.89
C SER A 26 20.90 -19.20 -33.38
N LEU A 27 22.02 -19.43 -32.66
CA LEU A 27 22.11 -19.20 -31.22
C LEU A 27 21.92 -17.73 -30.87
N LYS A 28 22.53 -16.82 -31.64
CA LYS A 28 22.33 -15.37 -31.48
C LYS A 28 20.87 -15.00 -31.63
N SER A 29 20.20 -15.52 -32.66
CA SER A 29 18.78 -15.24 -32.90
C SER A 29 17.91 -15.78 -31.77
N GLU A 30 18.14 -17.02 -31.31
CA GLU A 30 17.35 -17.61 -30.22
C GLU A 30 17.56 -16.84 -28.91
N PHE A 31 18.80 -16.47 -28.60
CA PHE A 31 19.11 -15.70 -27.40
C PHE A 31 18.45 -14.30 -27.44
N SER A 32 18.53 -13.61 -28.57
CA SER A 32 17.86 -12.31 -28.75
C SER A 32 16.35 -12.42 -28.54
N ASN A 33 15.71 -13.44 -29.11
CA ASN A 33 14.27 -13.66 -28.94
C ASN A 33 13.89 -13.94 -27.48
N ARG A 34 14.63 -14.83 -26.81
CA ARG A 34 14.38 -15.13 -25.38
C ARG A 34 14.60 -13.90 -24.49
N LEU A 35 15.57 -13.06 -24.82
CA LEU A 35 15.82 -11.82 -24.08
C LEU A 35 14.66 -10.82 -24.25
N GLU A 36 14.11 -10.68 -25.46
CA GLU A 36 12.93 -9.86 -25.73
C GLU A 36 11.70 -10.35 -24.93
N GLU A 37 11.48 -11.67 -24.90
CA GLU A 37 10.39 -12.29 -24.14
C GLU A 37 10.54 -12.04 -22.64
N ILE A 38 11.76 -12.16 -22.09
CA ILE A 38 12.03 -11.88 -20.68
C ILE A 38 11.79 -10.42 -20.35
N LEU A 39 12.26 -9.49 -21.18
CA LEU A 39 12.03 -8.06 -20.98
C LEU A 39 10.54 -7.74 -20.94
N THR A 40 9.78 -8.30 -21.88
CA THR A 40 8.33 -8.14 -21.94
C THR A 40 7.65 -8.67 -20.66
N ALA A 41 8.02 -9.88 -20.21
CA ALA A 41 7.45 -10.47 -19.01
C ALA A 41 7.81 -9.68 -17.73
N VAL A 42 9.02 -9.11 -17.66
CA VAL A 42 9.45 -8.26 -16.53
C VAL A 42 8.65 -6.96 -16.50
N GLU A 43 8.41 -6.33 -17.65
CA GLU A 43 7.59 -5.11 -17.74
C GLU A 43 6.15 -5.36 -17.33
N GLU A 44 5.55 -6.48 -17.77
CA GLU A 44 4.21 -6.89 -17.38
C GLU A 44 4.13 -7.16 -15.86
N THR A 45 5.07 -7.93 -15.31
CA THR A 45 5.14 -8.19 -13.87
C THR A 45 5.27 -6.91 -13.05
N ARG A 46 6.09 -5.95 -13.53
CA ARG A 46 6.24 -4.65 -12.88
C ARG A 46 4.92 -3.88 -12.88
N LYS A 47 4.19 -3.88 -13.99
CA LYS A 47 2.89 -3.23 -14.11
C LYS A 47 1.88 -3.84 -13.14
N ASP A 48 1.79 -5.17 -13.10
CA ASP A 48 0.88 -5.89 -12.19
C ASP A 48 1.21 -5.62 -10.72
N LEU A 49 2.50 -5.54 -10.38
CA LEU A 49 2.93 -5.18 -9.02
C LEU A 49 2.51 -3.76 -8.64
N THR A 50 2.64 -2.80 -9.56
CA THR A 50 2.19 -1.41 -9.32
C THR A 50 0.68 -1.35 -9.11
N ASP A 51 -0.12 -1.98 -9.98
CA ASP A 51 -1.59 -2.04 -9.82
C ASP A 51 -2.00 -2.69 -8.48
N CYS A 52 -1.37 -3.81 -8.14
CA CYS A 52 -1.61 -4.50 -6.89
C CYS A 52 -1.31 -3.60 -5.68
N THR A 53 -0.18 -2.89 -5.72
CA THR A 53 0.23 -1.97 -4.65
C THR A 53 -0.74 -0.81 -4.50
N GLU A 54 -1.19 -0.20 -5.60
CA GLU A 54 -2.18 0.88 -5.57
C GLU A 54 -3.51 0.41 -4.98
N ARG A 55 -3.99 -0.76 -5.40
CA ARG A 55 -5.24 -1.35 -4.89
C ARG A 55 -5.17 -1.68 -3.41
N ILE A 56 -4.06 -2.24 -2.95
CA ILE A 56 -3.84 -2.53 -1.52
C ILE A 56 -3.85 -1.22 -0.73
N THR A 57 -3.07 -0.24 -1.18
CA THR A 57 -2.96 1.06 -0.51
C THR A 57 -4.33 1.74 -0.42
N GLN A 58 -5.10 1.75 -1.51
CA GLN A 58 -6.44 2.33 -1.53
C GLN A 58 -7.41 1.58 -0.58
N ALA A 59 -7.35 0.25 -0.58
CA ALA A 59 -8.19 -0.57 0.30
C ALA A 59 -7.84 -0.38 1.78
N GLU A 60 -6.55 -0.25 2.11
CA GLU A 60 -6.09 0.01 3.48
C GLU A 60 -6.49 1.40 3.96
N VAL A 61 -6.29 2.43 3.14
CA VAL A 61 -6.73 3.80 3.46
C VAL A 61 -8.24 3.84 3.70
N HIS A 62 -9.04 3.23 2.81
CA HIS A 62 -10.48 3.21 2.98
C HIS A 62 -10.89 2.49 4.27
N LYS A 63 -10.28 1.34 4.58
CA LYS A 63 -10.57 0.60 5.82
C LYS A 63 -10.18 1.39 7.06
N PHE A 64 -9.03 2.06 7.04
CA PHE A 64 -8.58 2.89 8.15
C PHE A 64 -9.56 4.04 8.41
N VAL A 65 -9.93 4.77 7.36
CA VAL A 65 -10.88 5.89 7.47
C VAL A 65 -12.27 5.40 7.93
N ASP A 66 -12.75 4.27 7.41
CA ASP A 66 -14.01 3.66 7.88
C ASP A 66 -13.94 3.31 9.37
N MET A 67 -12.87 2.64 9.80
CA MET A 67 -12.68 2.25 11.19
C MET A 67 -12.58 3.45 12.13
N GLU A 68 -11.81 4.48 11.75
CA GLU A 68 -11.68 5.70 12.55
C GLU A 68 -13.01 6.44 12.65
N THR A 69 -13.71 6.60 11.52
CA THR A 69 -15.03 7.23 11.49
C THR A 69 -15.99 6.47 12.40
N ARG A 70 -16.15 5.16 12.20
CA ARG A 70 -17.09 4.33 12.98
C ARG A 70 -16.75 4.26 14.46
N SER A 71 -15.46 4.22 14.80
CA SER A 71 -15.02 4.27 16.20
C SER A 71 -15.33 5.62 16.84
N GLY A 72 -15.33 6.70 16.06
CA GLY A 72 -15.72 8.04 16.50
C GLY A 72 -17.23 8.27 16.61
N LEU A 73 -18.05 7.60 15.81
CA LEU A 73 -19.50 7.86 15.73
C LEU A 73 -20.26 7.64 17.05
N ASN A 74 -19.80 6.71 17.88
CA ASN A 74 -20.42 6.43 19.18
C ASN A 74 -19.78 7.21 20.34
N ASN A 75 -18.81 8.08 20.05
CA ASN A 75 -18.13 8.89 21.05
C ASN A 75 -18.60 10.34 20.95
N LEU A 76 -19.03 10.91 22.07
CA LEU A 76 -19.38 12.33 22.18
C LEU A 76 -18.29 13.08 22.95
N ARG A 77 -18.00 14.31 22.52
CA ARG A 77 -17.13 15.23 23.25
C ARG A 77 -17.95 16.42 23.74
N VAL A 78 -18.21 16.46 25.04
CA VAL A 78 -18.81 17.61 25.70
C VAL A 78 -17.70 18.61 26.02
N VAL A 79 -17.92 19.87 25.68
CA VAL A 79 -16.99 20.98 25.95
C VAL A 79 -17.66 22.01 26.85
N ASN A 80 -16.87 22.76 27.61
CA ASN A 80 -17.33 23.78 28.57
C ASN A 80 -18.22 23.24 29.70
N LEU A 81 -18.12 21.95 30.03
CA LEU A 81 -18.71 21.42 31.26
C LEU A 81 -17.82 21.80 32.45
N PRO A 82 -18.34 22.50 33.48
CA PRO A 82 -17.54 22.93 34.63
C PRO A 82 -16.94 21.75 35.41
N GLU A 83 -15.73 21.96 35.94
CA GLU A 83 -15.06 20.95 36.77
C GLU A 83 -15.86 20.62 38.02
N GLY A 84 -16.04 19.32 38.27
CA GLY A 84 -16.78 18.82 39.42
C GLY A 84 -18.31 18.87 39.30
N ALA A 85 -18.86 19.38 38.20
CA ALA A 85 -20.32 19.34 37.95
C ALA A 85 -20.85 17.91 37.75
N GLU A 86 -19.97 17.01 37.33
CA GLU A 86 -20.25 15.64 36.87
C GLU A 86 -20.65 14.65 37.98
N ALA A 87 -20.67 15.08 39.25
CA ALA A 87 -20.88 14.21 40.42
C ALA A 87 -19.86 13.04 40.49
N PRO A 88 -19.90 12.16 41.51
CA PRO A 88 -18.99 11.02 41.59
C PRO A 88 -19.21 9.96 40.50
N ASP A 89 -20.41 9.91 39.92
CA ASP A 89 -20.77 8.99 38.84
C ASP A 89 -21.10 9.76 37.55
N THR A 90 -20.06 9.99 36.76
CA THR A 90 -20.13 10.74 35.51
C THR A 90 -21.05 10.08 34.48
N CYS A 91 -21.15 8.75 34.46
CA CYS A 91 -22.01 8.05 33.50
C CYS A 91 -23.49 8.36 33.78
N SER A 92 -23.94 8.11 35.02
CA SER A 92 -25.32 8.39 35.42
C SER A 92 -25.67 9.87 35.29
N PHE A 93 -24.72 10.77 35.57
CA PHE A 93 -24.90 12.20 35.35
C PHE A 93 -25.19 12.51 33.87
N LEU A 94 -24.36 12.05 32.94
CA LEU A 94 -24.52 12.35 31.51
C LEU A 94 -25.75 11.68 30.88
N GLU A 95 -26.12 10.48 31.33
CA GLU A 95 -27.33 9.78 30.85
C GLU A 95 -28.61 10.57 31.14
N GLY A 96 -28.67 11.26 32.28
CA GLY A 96 -29.79 12.17 32.61
C GLY A 96 -29.63 13.58 32.05
N TRP A 97 -28.41 14.11 32.07
CA TRP A 97 -28.13 15.50 31.67
C TRP A 97 -28.25 15.71 30.15
N ILE A 98 -27.83 14.76 29.31
CA ILE A 98 -27.89 14.94 27.84
C ILE A 98 -29.33 15.13 27.35
N PRO A 99 -30.31 14.27 27.73
CA PRO A 99 -31.70 14.47 27.34
C PRO A 99 -32.26 15.82 27.81
N GLU A 100 -31.95 16.21 29.05
CA GLU A 100 -32.40 17.48 29.63
C GLU A 100 -31.79 18.69 28.90
N ALA A 101 -30.47 18.70 28.70
CA ALA A 101 -29.74 19.80 28.10
C ALA A 101 -30.10 20.04 26.63
N LEU A 102 -30.51 18.98 25.91
CA LEU A 102 -30.89 19.04 24.51
C LEU A 102 -32.42 19.09 24.30
N ASP A 103 -33.21 19.13 25.37
CA ASP A 103 -34.68 19.06 25.35
C ASP A 103 -35.19 17.88 24.49
N LEU A 104 -34.50 16.74 24.60
CA LEU A 104 -34.93 15.51 23.95
C LEU A 104 -36.09 14.99 24.77
N GLY A 105 -37.31 15.16 24.26
CA GLY A 105 -38.50 14.51 24.80
C GLY A 105 -38.34 12.99 24.94
N PRO A 106 -39.38 12.25 25.34
CA PRO A 106 -39.28 10.83 25.68
C PRO A 106 -38.56 10.01 24.61
N LEU A 107 -37.35 9.53 24.93
CA LEU A 107 -36.52 8.76 24.01
C LEU A 107 -37.12 7.35 23.81
N ARG A 108 -37.03 6.84 22.57
CA ARG A 108 -37.48 5.47 22.26
C ARG A 108 -36.64 4.40 22.95
N CYS A 109 -35.38 4.71 23.24
CA CYS A 109 -34.48 3.89 24.03
C CYS A 109 -33.66 4.79 24.97
N PRO A 110 -33.37 4.35 26.21
CA PRO A 110 -32.49 5.08 27.11
C PRO A 110 -31.11 5.28 26.49
N ILE A 111 -30.49 6.43 26.77
CA ILE A 111 -29.07 6.63 26.51
C ILE A 111 -28.31 5.85 27.58
N VAL A 112 -27.35 5.03 27.18
CA VAL A 112 -26.50 4.26 28.10
C VAL A 112 -25.05 4.52 27.71
N MET A 113 -24.22 4.84 28.69
CA MET A 113 -22.79 5.12 28.50
C MET A 113 -21.96 3.90 28.84
N GLU A 114 -21.12 3.45 27.91
CA GLU A 114 -20.15 2.37 28.19
C GLU A 114 -18.98 2.89 29.05
N ARG A 115 -18.51 4.10 28.76
CA ARG A 115 -17.37 4.72 29.43
C ARG A 115 -17.44 6.23 29.30
N VAL A 116 -17.12 6.92 30.38
CA VAL A 116 -16.88 8.36 30.37
C VAL A 116 -15.51 8.66 30.93
N ARG A 117 -14.83 9.62 30.32
CA ARG A 117 -13.54 10.13 30.79
C ARG A 117 -13.44 11.60 30.45
N ARG A 118 -12.79 12.36 31.34
CA ARG A 118 -12.36 13.71 31.01
C ARG A 118 -11.24 13.62 29.96
N ALA A 119 -11.40 14.31 28.84
CA ALA A 119 -10.35 14.36 27.83
C ALA A 119 -9.26 15.30 28.34
N GLU A 120 -8.02 14.79 28.44
CA GLU A 120 -6.85 15.63 28.66
C GLU A 120 -6.67 16.61 27.50
N GLU A 121 -6.03 17.74 27.75
CA GLU A 121 -5.67 18.68 26.69
C GLU A 121 -4.81 17.95 25.65
N ARG A 122 -5.27 17.90 24.40
CA ARG A 122 -4.40 17.49 23.29
C ARG A 122 -3.31 18.54 23.17
N GLN A 123 -2.08 18.21 23.58
CA GLN A 123 -0.91 18.97 23.15
C GLN A 123 -0.90 18.92 21.62
N GLN A 124 -1.13 20.05 20.98
CA GLN A 124 -0.97 20.18 19.54
C GLN A 124 0.53 20.01 19.26
N TYR A 125 0.95 18.82 18.83
CA TYR A 125 2.25 18.68 18.20
C TYR A 125 2.20 19.52 16.92
N SER A 126 3.00 20.59 16.91
CA SER A 126 3.30 21.40 15.74
C SER A 126 3.71 20.46 14.61
N THR A 127 2.96 20.47 13.49
CA THR A 127 3.28 19.76 12.25
C THR A 127 4.32 20.52 11.41
N GLU A 128 5.24 21.24 12.05
CA GLU A 128 6.42 21.76 11.39
C GLU A 128 7.54 20.74 11.59
N ASN A 129 8.21 20.33 10.50
CA ASN A 129 9.42 19.49 10.43
C ASN A 129 9.25 18.04 9.93
N PHE A 130 8.47 17.78 8.88
CA PHE A 130 8.62 16.52 8.10
C PHE A 130 9.07 16.69 6.65
N ASP A 131 9.32 17.91 6.18
CA ASP A 131 9.70 18.16 4.78
C ASP A 131 11.22 18.22 4.52
N ASN A 132 12.08 17.80 5.46
CA ASN A 132 13.52 17.97 5.30
C ASN A 132 14.34 16.73 5.63
N GLU A 133 14.03 15.59 5.02
CA GLU A 133 14.97 14.45 4.93
C GLU A 133 14.55 13.44 3.84
N MET A 134 14.43 13.92 2.60
CA MET A 134 14.44 13.02 1.43
C MET A 134 15.20 13.69 0.28
N SER A 135 16.46 14.04 0.55
CA SER A 135 17.43 14.33 -0.50
C SER A 135 18.70 13.54 -0.21
N GLU A 136 18.83 12.45 -0.98
CA GLU A 136 20.08 11.79 -1.40
C GLU A 136 20.84 10.90 -0.41
N PRO A 137 21.59 9.89 -0.93
CA PRO A 137 22.19 9.77 -2.27
C PRO A 137 21.49 8.85 -3.28
#